data_AF-A0A7J9TIV0-F1
#
_entry.id   AF-A0A7J9TIV0-F1
#
_cell.length_a   1.000
_cell.length_b   1.000
_cell.length_c   1.000
_cell.angle_alpha   90.00
_cell.angle_beta   90.00
_cell.angle_gamma   90.00
#
_symmetry.space_group_name_H-M   'P 1'
#
loop_
_entity.id
_entity.type
_entity.pdbx_description
1 polymer ?
#
loop_
_entity_poly.entity_id
_entity_poly.type
_entity_poly.pdbx_seq_one_letter_code
_entity_poly.pdbx_strand_id
1 'polypeptide(L)'
;MKEFKSDRARVKIPKGYRMSVIKMYFWVGLISALLLRLVIIADHYGDVYARILWYLGVVGYLWFFAHRYHIGKRRFGVIRDLGLLEKIDRREALTEEDFEGLNYIMWSLSVSKERLNYLVIFAFSVTAIVLSLALDFGIIEL
;
A
#
# COMPACT_ATOMS: atom_id res chain seq x y z
N MET A 1 -29.82 -7.85 28.28
CA MET A 1 -28.90 -7.12 27.39
C MET A 1 -27.85 -6.48 28.29
N LYS A 2 -26.60 -6.96 28.26
CA LYS A 2 -25.55 -6.47 29.18
C LYS A 2 -25.19 -5.05 28.78
N GLU A 3 -25.39 -4.10 29.70
CA GLU A 3 -24.85 -2.75 29.60
C GLU A 3 -23.33 -2.83 29.52
N PHE A 4 -22.78 -2.56 28.33
CA PHE A 4 -21.37 -2.18 28.21
C PHE A 4 -21.26 -0.72 28.69
N LYS A 5 -21.11 -0.54 30.00
CA LYS A 5 -20.45 0.66 30.52
C LYS A 5 -19.01 0.61 30.02
N SER A 6 -18.78 1.24 28.88
CA SER A 6 -17.45 1.48 28.34
C SER A 6 -16.71 2.39 29.32
N ASP A 7 -15.91 1.80 30.19
CA ASP A 7 -14.75 2.48 30.76
C ASP A 7 -13.98 3.07 29.58
N ARG A 8 -14.10 4.38 29.36
CA ARG A 8 -13.40 5.09 28.28
C ARG A 8 -11.93 5.15 28.64
N ALA A 9 -11.23 4.02 28.47
CA ALA A 9 -9.79 4.03 28.28
C ALA A 9 -9.54 4.97 27.09
N ARG A 10 -8.85 6.09 27.32
CA ARG A 10 -8.53 7.09 26.29
C ARG A 10 -8.04 6.37 25.04
N VAL A 11 -8.81 6.45 23.96
CA VAL A 11 -8.47 5.78 22.70
C VAL A 11 -7.21 6.44 22.16
N LYS A 12 -6.12 5.69 22.07
CA LYS A 12 -4.83 6.25 21.67
C LYS A 12 -4.73 6.35 20.15
N ILE A 13 -4.98 7.55 19.63
CA ILE A 13 -4.88 7.83 18.20
C ILE A 13 -3.41 7.72 17.75
N PRO A 14 -3.10 6.91 16.73
CA PRO A 14 -1.73 6.75 16.25
C PRO A 14 -1.17 8.05 15.68
N LYS A 15 0.12 8.31 15.90
CA LYS A 15 0.82 9.39 15.21
C LYS A 15 1.12 9.01 13.76
N GLY A 16 1.01 9.99 12.87
CA GLY A 16 1.42 9.86 11.48
C GLY A 16 2.91 9.54 11.33
N TYR A 17 3.27 8.82 10.26
CA TYR A 17 4.67 8.57 9.93
C TYR A 17 5.34 9.83 9.37
N ARG A 18 6.66 9.94 9.52
CA ARG A 18 7.43 11.00 8.86
C ARG A 18 7.35 10.85 7.35
N MET A 19 7.29 11.97 6.63
CA MET A 19 7.21 11.99 5.16
C MET A 19 8.33 11.19 4.48
N SER A 20 9.54 11.18 5.05
CA SER A 20 10.66 10.39 4.53
C SER A 20 10.39 8.89 4.56
N VAL A 21 9.74 8.39 5.61
CA VAL A 21 9.38 6.97 5.74
C VAL A 21 8.35 6.61 4.68
N ILE A 22 7.32 7.45 4.49
CA ILE A 22 6.29 7.25 3.45
C ILE A 22 6.93 7.21 2.06
N LYS A 23 7.85 8.13 1.76
CA LYS A 23 8.60 8.15 0.49
C LYS A 23 9.47 6.91 0.30
N MET A 24 10.15 6.44 1.35
CA MET A 24 10.96 5.23 1.29
C MET A 24 10.11 4.01 0.92
N TYR A 25 9.00 3.78 1.61
CA TYR A 25 8.10 2.67 1.28
C TYR A 25 7.49 2.79 -0.11
N PHE A 26 7.15 4.01 -0.55
CA PHE A 26 6.71 4.25 -1.92
C PHE A 26 7.75 3.78 -2.95
N TRP A 27 9.01 4.18 -2.79
CA TRP A 27 10.10 3.76 -3.69
C TRP A 27 10.40 2.26 -3.62
N VAL A 28 10.38 1.67 -2.43
CA VAL A 28 10.53 0.21 -2.27
C VAL A 28 9.45 -0.53 -3.06
N GLY A 29 8.18 -0.13 -2.90
CA GLY A 29 7.07 -0.72 -3.66
C GLY A 29 7.24 -0.52 -5.17
N LEU A 30 7.65 0.67 -5.60
CA LEU A 30 7.85 1.00 -7.01
C LEU A 30 8.95 0.16 -7.67
N ILE A 31 10.13 0.11 -7.04
CA ILE A 31 11.28 -0.66 -7.55
C ILE A 31 10.92 -2.14 -7.59
N SER A 32 10.30 -2.65 -6.53
CA SER A 32 9.87 -4.05 -6.46
C SER A 32 8.89 -4.42 -7.57
N ALA A 33 7.92 -3.53 -7.85
CA ALA A 33 7.00 -3.70 -8.97
C ALA A 33 7.74 -3.83 -10.29
N LEU A 34 8.66 -2.90 -10.56
CA LEU A 34 9.45 -2.87 -11.78
C LEU A 34 10.29 -4.15 -11.94
N LEU A 35 11.02 -4.55 -10.89
CA LEU A 35 11.84 -5.75 -10.90
C LEU A 35 11.02 -6.99 -11.29
N LEU A 36 9.82 -7.16 -10.71
CA LEU A 36 8.95 -8.29 -11.04
C LEU A 36 8.42 -8.26 -12.47
N ARG A 37 8.29 -7.09 -13.10
CA ARG A 37 7.89 -6.99 -14.52
C ARG A 37 9.06 -7.29 -15.44
N LEU A 38 10.27 -6.87 -15.04
CA LEU A 38 11.50 -7.16 -15.77
C LEU A 38 11.89 -8.63 -15.75
N VAL A 39 11.37 -9.44 -14.82
CA VAL A 39 11.59 -10.91 -14.81
C VAL A 39 11.23 -11.52 -16.15
N ILE A 40 10.09 -11.13 -16.75
CA ILE A 40 9.60 -11.70 -18.01
C ILE A 40 10.60 -11.43 -19.15
N ILE A 41 11.15 -10.22 -19.21
CA ILE A 41 12.14 -9.83 -20.23
C ILE A 41 13.48 -10.51 -19.94
N ALA A 42 13.90 -10.54 -18.67
CA ALA A 42 15.18 -11.13 -18.27
C ALA A 42 15.24 -12.64 -18.46
N ASP A 43 14.10 -13.32 -18.39
CA ASP A 43 13.99 -14.76 -18.66
C ASP A 43 14.48 -15.12 -20.07
N HIS A 44 14.25 -14.21 -21.04
CA HIS A 44 14.75 -14.35 -22.41
C HIS A 44 16.29 -14.33 -22.51
N TYR A 45 16.95 -13.57 -21.63
CA TYR A 45 18.43 -13.41 -21.64
C TYR A 45 19.16 -14.38 -20.71
N GLY A 46 18.43 -15.09 -19.84
CA GLY A 46 18.98 -16.11 -18.96
C GLY A 46 18.30 -16.20 -17.61
N ASP A 47 18.03 -17.43 -17.22
CA ASP A 47 17.36 -17.84 -15.99
C ASP A 47 18.02 -17.31 -14.69
N VAL A 48 19.34 -17.07 -14.69
CA VAL A 48 20.02 -16.44 -13.53
C VAL A 48 19.56 -14.99 -13.31
N TYR A 49 19.42 -14.19 -14.36
CA TYR A 49 18.99 -12.79 -14.24
C TYR A 49 17.52 -12.70 -13.79
N ALA A 50 16.67 -13.53 -14.38
CA ALA A 50 15.26 -13.65 -13.98
C ALA A 50 15.11 -13.97 -12.49
N ARG A 51 15.88 -14.94 -11.98
CA ARG A 51 15.88 -15.29 -10.55
C ARG A 51 16.33 -14.14 -9.65
N ILE A 52 17.41 -13.43 -9.99
CA ILE A 52 17.90 -12.31 -9.19
C ILE A 52 16.83 -11.21 -9.09
N LEU A 53 16.24 -10.83 -10.22
CA LEU A 53 15.15 -9.84 -10.27
C LEU A 53 13.93 -10.31 -9.47
N TRP A 54 13.58 -11.59 -9.58
CA TRP A 54 12.47 -12.18 -8.84
C TRP A 54 12.69 -12.10 -7.33
N TYR A 55 13.83 -12.55 -6.81
CA TYR A 55 14.10 -12.51 -5.37
C TYR A 55 14.09 -11.08 -4.82
N LEU A 56 14.77 -10.15 -5.50
CA LEU A 56 14.79 -8.74 -5.08
C LEU A 56 13.38 -8.12 -5.13
N GLY A 57 12.63 -8.40 -6.20
CA GLY A 57 11.26 -7.94 -6.38
C GLY A 57 10.31 -8.46 -5.30
N VAL A 58 10.36 -9.77 -5.00
CA VAL A 58 9.52 -10.40 -3.98
C VAL A 58 9.85 -9.87 -2.59
N VAL A 59 11.12 -9.81 -2.21
CA VAL A 59 11.53 -9.32 -0.88
C VAL A 59 11.09 -7.87 -0.67
N GLY A 60 11.29 -7.00 -1.66
CA GLY A 60 10.85 -5.62 -1.56
C GLY A 60 9.32 -5.49 -1.52
N TYR A 61 8.58 -6.33 -2.24
CA TYR A 61 7.12 -6.39 -2.12
C TYR A 61 6.64 -6.87 -0.76
N LEU A 62 7.26 -7.90 -0.18
CA LEU A 62 6.93 -8.35 1.18
C LEU A 62 7.06 -7.18 2.17
N TRP A 63 8.18 -6.48 2.11
CA TRP A 63 8.43 -5.31 2.95
C TRP A 63 7.38 -4.21 2.72
N PHE A 64 7.11 -3.88 1.46
CA PHE A 64 6.14 -2.84 1.08
C PHE A 64 4.71 -3.17 1.56
N PHE A 65 4.23 -4.39 1.27
CA PHE A 65 2.88 -4.81 1.63
C PHE A 65 2.72 -5.03 3.13
N ALA A 66 3.74 -5.47 3.85
CA ALA A 66 3.71 -5.55 5.31
C ALA A 66 3.45 -4.17 5.94
N HIS A 67 4.15 -3.14 5.47
CA HIS A 67 3.89 -1.77 5.91
C HIS A 67 2.49 -1.30 5.53
N ARG A 68 2.06 -1.55 4.28
CA ARG A 68 0.74 -1.16 3.80
C ARG A 68 -0.39 -1.81 4.61
N TYR A 69 -0.22 -3.08 4.96
CA TYR A 69 -1.11 -3.82 5.85
C TYR A 69 -1.17 -3.20 7.24
N HIS A 70 -0.01 -2.86 7.82
CA HIS A 70 0.06 -2.21 9.13
C HIS A 70 -0.66 -0.83 9.15
N ILE A 71 -0.50 -0.02 8.11
CA ILE A 71 -1.24 1.25 7.98
C ILE A 71 -2.75 1.01 7.83
N GLY A 72 -3.15 0.01 7.05
CA GLY A 72 -4.55 -0.42 6.95
C GLY A 72 -5.13 -0.79 8.32
N LYS A 73 -4.42 -1.64 9.07
CA LYS A 73 -4.83 -2.06 10.41
C LYS A 73 -4.95 -0.89 11.39
N ARG A 74 -4.04 0.09 11.34
CA ARG A 74 -4.12 1.29 12.19
C ARG A 74 -5.34 2.15 11.85
N ARG A 75 -5.62 2.40 10.57
CA ARG A 75 -6.81 3.15 10.14
C ARG A 75 -8.09 2.46 10.57
N PHE A 76 -8.20 1.16 10.32
CA PHE A 76 -9.35 0.36 10.74
C PHE A 76 -9.52 0.34 12.26
N GLY A 77 -8.42 0.23 13.00
CA GLY A 77 -8.41 0.32 14.46
C GLY A 77 -9.02 1.64 14.95
N VAL A 78 -8.62 2.79 14.40
CA VAL A 78 -9.18 4.09 14.78
C VAL A 78 -10.69 4.17 14.48
N ILE A 79 -11.13 3.72 13.31
CA ILE A 79 -12.57 3.71 12.95
C ILE A 79 -13.37 2.90 13.96
N ARG A 80 -12.90 1.68 14.28
CA ARG A 80 -13.57 0.75 15.18
C ARG A 80 -13.53 1.21 16.64
N ASP A 81 -12.36 1.62 17.12
CA ASP A 81 -12.15 1.92 18.54
C ASP A 81 -12.88 3.21 18.95
N LEU A 82 -13.08 4.16 18.02
CA LEU A 82 -13.89 5.36 18.22
C LEU A 82 -15.37 5.19 17.82
N GLY A 83 -15.74 4.05 17.20
CA GLY A 83 -17.09 3.82 16.67
C GLY A 83 -17.51 4.87 15.65
N LEU A 84 -16.57 5.37 14.83
CA LEU A 84 -16.79 6.54 13.97
C LEU A 84 -17.91 6.28 12.96
N LEU A 85 -17.97 5.06 12.41
CA LEU A 85 -18.97 4.72 11.40
C LEU A 85 -20.36 4.70 12.02
N GLU A 86 -20.53 4.06 13.17
CA GLU A 86 -21.80 3.99 13.89
C GLU A 86 -22.30 5.38 14.30
N LYS A 87 -21.40 6.25 14.79
CA LYS A 87 -21.72 7.64 15.16
C LYS A 87 -22.20 8.46 13.96
N ILE A 88 -21.53 8.32 12.81
CA ILE A 88 -21.90 9.02 11.58
C ILE A 88 -23.26 8.53 11.08
N ASP A 89 -23.48 7.22 11.02
CA ASP A 89 -24.75 6.63 10.55
C ASP A 89 -25.94 7.07 11.42
N ARG A 90 -25.72 7.19 12.74
CA ARG A 90 -26.73 7.64 13.71
C ARG A 90 -26.85 9.17 13.82
N ARG A 91 -26.01 9.93 13.10
CA ARG A 91 -25.91 11.39 13.20
C ARG A 91 -25.67 11.88 14.63
N GLU A 92 -24.89 11.12 15.40
CA GLU A 92 -24.47 11.50 16.75
C GLU A 92 -23.46 12.67 16.68
N ALA A 93 -23.43 13.52 17.71
CA ALA A 93 -22.46 14.60 17.79
C ALA A 93 -21.04 14.04 17.98
N LEU A 94 -20.11 14.46 17.11
CA LEU A 94 -18.71 14.05 17.19
C LEU A 94 -17.96 14.82 18.27
N THR A 95 -17.14 14.09 19.02
CA THR A 95 -16.25 14.66 20.04
C THR A 95 -14.91 15.10 19.44
N GLU A 96 -14.12 15.85 20.20
CA GLU A 96 -12.75 16.24 19.78
C GLU A 96 -11.88 15.02 19.45
N GLU A 97 -11.97 13.93 20.23
CA GLU A 97 -11.24 12.67 19.94
C GLU A 97 -11.67 12.06 18.60
N ASP A 98 -12.96 12.19 18.23
CA ASP A 98 -13.47 11.72 16.94
C ASP A 98 -12.90 12.54 15.78
N PHE A 99 -12.82 13.86 15.94
CA PHE A 99 -12.20 14.75 14.95
C PHE A 99 -10.70 14.48 14.80
N GLU A 100 -9.98 14.24 15.88
CA GLU A 100 -8.57 13.85 15.81
C GLU A 100 -8.38 12.52 15.07
N GLY A 101 -9.25 11.54 15.31
CA GLY A 101 -9.24 10.24 14.64
C GLY A 101 -9.53 10.36 13.15
N LEU A 102 -10.55 11.14 12.78
CA LEU A 102 -10.89 11.44 11.40
C LEU A 102 -9.74 12.16 10.69
N ASN A 103 -9.13 13.16 11.34
CA ASN A 103 -7.98 13.87 10.80
C ASN A 103 -6.81 12.92 10.53
N TYR A 104 -6.51 11.99 11.46
CA TYR A 104 -5.51 10.95 11.23
C TYR A 104 -5.83 10.09 10.00
N ILE A 105 -7.07 9.61 9.87
CA ILE A 105 -7.51 8.77 8.74
C ILE A 105 -7.38 9.55 7.43
N MET A 106 -7.92 10.75 7.36
CA MET A 106 -7.89 11.61 6.17
C MET A 106 -6.47 11.98 5.77
N TRP A 107 -5.63 12.37 6.74
CA TRP A 107 -4.22 12.65 6.51
C TRP A 107 -3.48 11.40 5.98
N SER A 108 -3.69 10.25 6.60
CA SER A 108 -3.03 9.00 6.19
C SER A 108 -3.44 8.55 4.78
N LEU A 109 -4.68 8.83 4.37
CA LEU A 109 -5.17 8.62 3.02
C LEU A 109 -4.58 9.62 2.03
N SER A 110 -4.49 10.90 2.39
CA SER A 110 -4.01 11.95 1.49
C SER A 110 -2.52 11.86 1.17
N VAL A 111 -1.69 11.44 2.14
CA VAL A 111 -0.25 11.25 1.92
C VAL A 111 0.10 9.94 1.21
N SER A 112 -0.85 9.00 1.13
CA SER A 112 -0.66 7.70 0.49
C SER A 112 -0.61 7.85 -1.04
N LYS A 113 0.56 7.61 -1.64
CA LYS A 113 0.75 7.60 -3.11
C LYS A 113 0.27 6.30 -3.78
N GLU A 114 -0.77 5.69 -3.23
CA GLU A 114 -1.31 4.42 -3.67
C GLU A 114 -1.77 4.43 -5.12
N ARG A 115 -2.52 5.47 -5.53
CA ARG A 115 -3.01 5.62 -6.90
C ARG A 115 -1.85 5.64 -7.91
N LEU A 116 -0.73 6.26 -7.55
CA LEU A 116 0.46 6.32 -8.40
C LEU A 116 1.12 4.94 -8.51
N ASN A 117 1.19 4.17 -7.42
CA ASN A 117 1.66 2.79 -7.50
C ASN A 117 0.80 1.94 -8.43
N TYR A 118 -0.53 2.07 -8.36
CA TYR A 118 -1.43 1.34 -9.27
C TYR A 118 -1.22 1.72 -10.73
N LEU A 119 -1.11 3.01 -11.01
CA LEU A 119 -0.87 3.50 -12.36
C LEU A 119 0.47 3.00 -12.92
N VAL A 120 1.54 3.08 -12.12
CA VAL A 120 2.88 2.65 -12.56
C VAL A 120 2.91 1.13 -12.75
N ILE A 121 2.38 0.35 -11.82
CA ILE A 121 2.30 -1.11 -11.96
C ILE A 121 1.54 -1.48 -13.24
N PHE A 122 0.39 -0.84 -13.49
CA PHE A 122 -0.41 -1.08 -14.68
C PHE A 122 0.36 -0.74 -15.95
N ALA A 123 0.91 0.46 -16.06
CA ALA A 123 1.65 0.92 -17.24
C ALA A 123 2.84 0.01 -17.55
N PHE A 124 3.68 -0.28 -16.55
CA PHE A 124 4.84 -1.16 -16.75
C PHE A 124 4.47 -2.62 -16.98
N SER A 125 3.34 -3.10 -16.43
CA SER A 125 2.81 -4.42 -16.77
C SER A 125 2.43 -4.51 -18.25
N VAL A 126 1.71 -3.51 -18.77
CA VAL A 126 1.36 -3.46 -20.19
C VAL A 126 2.63 -3.41 -21.05
N THR A 127 3.57 -2.52 -20.73
CA THR A 127 4.84 -2.41 -21.45
C THR A 127 5.63 -3.72 -21.42
N ALA A 128 5.75 -4.37 -20.26
CA ALA A 128 6.51 -5.61 -20.14
C ALA A 128 5.90 -6.75 -20.97
N ILE A 129 4.56 -6.87 -20.99
CA ILE A 129 3.87 -7.87 -21.81
C ILE A 129 4.09 -7.58 -23.30
N VAL A 130 3.91 -6.33 -23.73
CA VAL A 130 4.12 -5.94 -25.14
C VAL A 130 5.55 -6.24 -25.58
N LEU A 131 6.54 -5.88 -24.76
CA LEU A 131 7.96 -6.14 -25.07
C LEU A 131 8.26 -7.64 -25.09
N SER A 132 7.77 -8.41 -24.11
CA SER A 132 7.94 -9.87 -24.10
C SER A 132 7.39 -10.50 -25.37
N LEU A 133 6.15 -10.18 -25.74
CA LEU A 133 5.55 -10.73 -26.95
C LEU A 133 6.32 -10.31 -28.21
N ALA A 134 6.79 -9.07 -28.29
CA ALA A 134 7.58 -8.61 -29.42
C ALA A 134 8.92 -9.37 -29.55
N LEU A 135 9.57 -9.71 -28.44
CA LEU A 135 10.75 -10.57 -28.42
C LEU A 135 10.41 -12.01 -28.82
N ASP A 136 9.35 -12.58 -28.22
CA ASP A 136 8.94 -13.97 -28.46
C ASP A 136 8.53 -14.22 -29.92
N PHE A 137 7.94 -13.21 -30.59
CA PHE A 137 7.61 -13.26 -32.01
C PHE A 137 8.74 -12.79 -32.95
N GLY A 138 9.90 -12.42 -32.43
CA GLY A 138 11.04 -11.94 -33.23
C GLY A 138 10.76 -10.62 -33.96
N ILE A 139 9.81 -9.82 -33.48
CA ILE A 139 9.51 -8.48 -34.03
C ILE A 139 10.64 -7.50 -33.69
N ILE A 140 11.29 -7.72 -32.54
CA ILE A 140 12.43 -6.94 -32.07
C ILE A 140 13.55 -7.92 -31.72
N GLU A 141 14.75 -7.66 -32.22
CA GLU A 141 16.00 -8.27 -31.73
C GLU A 141 16.66 -7.24 -30.81
N LEU A 142 16.67 -7.50 -29.49
CA LEU A 142 17.33 -6.66 -28.48
C LEU A 142 18.54 -7.38 -27.91
#